data_AF-A0AAF0ZKT0-F1
#
_entry.id   AF-A0AAF0ZKT0-F1
#
_cell.length_a   1.000
_cell.length_b   1.000
_cell.length_c   1.000
_cell.angle_alpha   90.00
_cell.angle_beta   90.00
_cell.angle_gamma   90.00
#
_symmetry.space_group_name_H-M   'P 1'
#
loop_
_entity.id
_entity.type
_entity.pdbx_description
1 polymer ?
#
loop_
_entity_poly.entity_id
_entity_poly.type
_entity_poly.pdbx_seq_one_letter_code
_entity_poly.pdbx_strand_id
1 'polypeptide(L)'
;MINAEVRCKHGILLQMQMSWLDSNPGRRFWSCPHYEATNCNFFRWRDKERVDERSRFILPKLVNRIKELEEKYERVKMQLEQLDNSNIEQSKQEKIPLDEDESLQNHYENLNTNSKEKGRDVKEMGDLKEKKMKGMKMKKNDEGCRCFGKFLCCLMICFVVIFVSFLTQVGRLKDQMKLP
;
A
#
# COMPACT_ATOMS: atom_id res chain seq x y z
N MET A 1 18.78 3.33 -15.32
CA MET A 1 19.49 2.04 -15.24
C MET A 1 19.27 1.45 -13.86
N ILE A 2 18.64 0.28 -13.78
CA ILE A 2 18.22 -0.32 -12.49
C ILE A 2 19.44 -0.78 -11.67
N ASN A 3 20.57 -1.05 -12.33
CA ASN A 3 21.79 -1.64 -11.78
C ASN A 3 23.00 -0.69 -11.87
N ALA A 4 22.87 0.54 -11.38
CA ALA A 4 24.01 1.45 -11.31
C ALA A 4 25.03 0.96 -10.26
N GLU A 5 26.25 0.67 -10.70
CA GLU A 5 27.38 0.41 -9.82
C GLU A 5 27.90 1.74 -9.27
N VAL A 6 27.89 1.91 -7.95
CA VAL A 6 28.28 3.16 -7.28
C VAL A 6 29.37 2.85 -6.27
N ARG A 7 30.52 3.53 -6.36
CA ARG A 7 31.65 3.37 -5.45
C ARG A 7 31.97 4.68 -4.73
N CYS A 8 32.43 4.59 -3.48
CA CYS A 8 32.95 5.76 -2.76
C CYS A 8 34.43 6.02 -3.10
N LYS A 9 35.02 7.08 -2.53
CA LYS A 9 36.45 7.44 -2.71
C LYS A 9 37.44 6.35 -2.26
N HIS A 10 36.99 5.41 -1.43
CA HIS A 10 37.78 4.26 -0.97
C HIS A 10 37.67 3.05 -1.91
N GLY A 11 36.96 3.16 -3.03
CA GLY A 11 36.74 2.06 -3.97
C GLY A 11 35.68 1.03 -3.54
N ILE A 12 35.06 1.20 -2.36
CA ILE A 12 34.03 0.30 -1.83
C ILE A 12 32.76 0.39 -2.69
N LEU A 13 32.26 -0.76 -3.14
CA LEU A 13 30.97 -0.87 -3.81
C LEU A 13 29.83 -0.60 -2.81
N LEU A 14 29.04 0.43 -3.10
CA LEU A 14 27.98 0.87 -2.21
C LEU A 14 26.68 0.16 -2.52
N GLN A 15 26.06 -0.36 -1.46
CA GLN A 15 24.73 -0.91 -1.52
C GLN A 15 23.69 0.21 -1.52
N MET A 16 22.60 -0.02 -2.25
CA MET A 16 21.44 0.86 -2.21
C MET A 16 20.75 0.74 -0.86
N GLN A 17 20.41 1.89 -0.28
CA GLN A 17 19.61 2.00 0.94
C GLN A 17 18.31 2.75 0.64
N MET A 18 17.34 2.61 1.55
CA MET A 18 16.05 3.30 1.52
C MET A 18 15.93 4.18 2.76
N SER A 19 15.50 5.42 2.57
CA SER A 19 15.18 6.35 3.63
C SER A 19 13.79 6.04 4.18
N TRP A 20 13.71 5.98 5.52
CA TRP A 20 12.48 5.78 6.28
C TRP A 20 12.07 7.03 7.06
N LEU A 21 12.79 8.15 6.86
CA LEU A 21 12.45 9.43 7.48
C LEU A 21 11.17 9.98 6.86
N ASP A 22 10.30 10.57 7.66
CA ASP A 22 9.05 11.20 7.21
C ASP A 22 9.28 12.32 6.18
N SER A 23 10.46 12.97 6.23
CA SER A 23 10.87 13.98 5.25
C SER A 23 11.25 13.38 3.89
N ASN A 24 11.59 12.10 3.83
CA ASN A 24 12.10 11.41 2.66
C ASN A 24 11.63 9.93 2.60
N PRO A 25 10.32 9.66 2.66
CA PRO A 25 9.82 8.30 2.79
C PRO A 25 10.05 7.52 1.50
N GLY A 26 10.66 6.33 1.61
CA GLY A 26 10.86 5.42 0.50
C GLY A 26 11.91 5.86 -0.54
N ARG A 27 12.54 7.04 -0.36
CA ARG A 27 13.59 7.54 -1.26
C ARG A 27 14.84 6.68 -1.13
N ARG A 28 15.48 6.34 -2.25
CA ARG A 28 16.65 5.45 -2.27
C ARG A 28 17.95 6.22 -2.46
N PHE A 29 19.01 5.80 -1.79
CA PHE A 29 20.31 6.47 -1.83
C PHE A 29 21.46 5.47 -1.71
N TRP A 30 22.68 5.97 -1.93
CA TRP A 30 23.93 5.29 -1.59
C TRP A 30 24.71 6.17 -0.62
N SER A 31 25.23 5.59 0.46
CA SER A 31 26.18 6.24 1.34
C SER A 31 27.35 5.31 1.66
N CYS A 32 28.50 5.88 2.02
CA CYS A 32 29.63 5.08 2.47
C CYS A 32 29.39 4.57 3.90
N PRO A 33 29.70 3.28 4.21
CA PRO A 33 29.67 2.76 5.58
C PRO A 33 30.54 3.54 6.56
N HIS A 34 31.60 4.20 6.07
CA HIS A 34 32.51 5.03 6.85
C HIS A 34 32.25 6.52 6.65
N TYR A 35 30.98 6.92 6.47
CA TYR A 35 30.55 8.29 6.18
C TYR A 35 31.27 9.31 7.08
N GLU A 36 31.16 9.16 8.40
CA GLU A 36 31.78 10.04 9.40
C GLU A 36 33.17 9.56 9.82
N ALA A 37 33.36 8.24 10.01
CA ALA A 37 34.57 7.67 10.61
C ALA A 37 35.87 7.96 9.83
N THR A 38 35.78 8.14 8.51
CA THR A 38 36.95 8.42 7.64
C THR A 38 36.82 9.75 6.90
N ASN A 39 35.88 10.61 7.34
CA ASN A 39 35.47 11.79 6.60
C ASN A 39 35.19 11.46 5.12
N CYS A 40 34.56 10.30 4.86
CA CYS A 40 34.24 9.89 3.50
C CYS A 40 33.28 10.88 2.88
N ASN A 41 32.22 11.21 3.63
CA ASN A 41 31.16 12.13 3.25
C ASN A 41 30.48 11.77 1.91
N PHE A 42 30.65 10.54 1.42
CA PHE A 42 30.00 10.10 0.19
C PHE A 42 28.53 9.81 0.49
N PHE A 43 27.66 10.59 -0.14
CA PHE A 43 26.22 10.39 -0.17
C PHE A 43 25.68 10.79 -1.55
N ARG A 44 24.81 9.96 -2.13
CA ARG A 44 24.15 10.26 -3.40
C ARG A 44 22.74 9.69 -3.43
N TRP A 45 21.76 10.54 -3.71
CA TRP A 45 20.41 10.08 -4.02
C TRP A 45 20.40 9.26 -5.32
N ARG A 46 19.57 8.20 -5.36
CA ARG A 46 19.25 7.51 -6.61
C ARG A 46 18.47 8.39 -7.57
N ASP A 47 17.83 9.44 -7.06
CA ASP A 47 16.99 10.37 -7.82
C ASP A 47 17.84 11.17 -8.82
N LYS A 48 18.17 10.50 -9.94
CA LYS A 48 18.79 10.96 -11.18
C LYS A 48 19.30 9.72 -11.92
N GLU A 49 18.39 8.98 -12.50
CA GLU A 49 18.59 8.75 -13.93
C GLU A 49 17.75 9.83 -14.62
N ARG A 50 18.29 10.48 -15.66
CA ARG A 50 17.41 11.14 -16.61
C ARG A 50 16.40 10.09 -17.03
N VAL A 51 15.10 10.41 -16.95
CA VAL A 51 14.07 9.66 -17.66
C VAL A 51 14.66 9.35 -19.03
N ASP A 52 14.68 8.08 -19.44
CA ASP A 52 15.33 7.74 -20.71
C ASP A 52 14.78 8.63 -21.82
N GLU A 53 15.62 8.98 -22.80
CA GLU A 53 15.29 10.00 -23.81
C GLU A 53 13.94 9.68 -24.48
N ARG A 54 13.63 8.39 -24.71
CA ARG A 54 12.35 7.94 -25.23
C ARG A 54 11.21 8.20 -24.24
N SER A 55 11.32 7.78 -22.97
CA SER A 55 10.31 8.02 -21.95
C SER A 55 10.04 9.51 -21.71
N ARG A 56 11.02 10.39 -21.92
CA ARG A 56 10.82 11.84 -21.86
C ARG A 56 9.76 12.32 -22.86
N PHE A 57 9.64 11.68 -24.02
CA PHE A 57 8.63 12.00 -25.03
C PHE A 57 7.36 11.14 -24.88
N ILE A 58 7.50 9.88 -24.48
CA ILE A 58 6.37 8.94 -24.40
C ILE A 58 5.49 9.23 -23.18
N LEU A 59 6.07 9.53 -22.01
CA LEU A 59 5.30 9.74 -20.78
C LEU A 59 4.31 10.91 -20.89
N PRO A 60 4.69 12.12 -21.35
CA PRO A 60 3.72 13.21 -21.50
C PRO A 60 2.61 12.88 -22.49
N LYS A 61 2.92 12.16 -23.58
CA LYS A 61 1.92 11.73 -24.57
C LYS A 61 0.90 10.78 -23.95
N LEU A 62 1.36 9.80 -23.16
CA LEU A 62 0.48 8.85 -22.48
C LEU A 62 -0.39 9.55 -21.43
N VAL A 63 0.19 10.46 -20.65
CA VAL A 63 -0.55 11.25 -19.65
C VAL A 63 -1.65 12.08 -20.32
N ASN A 64 -1.34 12.78 -21.41
CA ASN A 64 -2.34 13.52 -22.17
C ASN A 64 -3.43 12.62 -22.74
N ARG A 65 -3.06 11.43 -23.23
CA ARG A 65 -4.03 10.47 -23.76
C ARG A 65 -4.98 9.94 -22.69
N ILE A 66 -4.47 9.68 -21.49
CA ILE A 66 -5.29 9.27 -20.34
C ILE A 66 -6.29 10.38 -20.03
N LYS A 67 -5.83 11.63 -19.91
CA LYS A 67 -6.69 12.78 -19.66
C LYS A 67 -7.80 12.93 -20.72
N GLU A 68 -7.45 12.84 -22.00
CA GLU A 68 -8.44 12.87 -23.10
C GLU A 68 -9.49 11.76 -22.99
N LEU A 69 -9.06 10.56 -22.60
CA LEU A 69 -9.94 9.40 -22.45
C LEU A 69 -10.87 9.55 -21.23
N GLU A 70 -10.35 10.06 -20.11
CA GLU A 70 -11.14 10.38 -18.92
C GLU A 70 -12.21 11.43 -19.24
N GLU A 71 -11.85 12.51 -19.95
CA GLU A 71 -12.81 13.53 -20.37
C GLU A 71 -13.89 12.98 -21.33
N LYS A 72 -13.50 12.08 -22.25
CA LYS A 72 -14.47 11.40 -23.14
C LYS A 72 -15.41 10.49 -22.37
N TYR A 73 -14.87 9.74 -21.41
CA TYR A 73 -15.63 8.85 -20.57
C TYR A 73 -16.69 9.61 -19.78
N GLU A 74 -16.32 10.72 -19.13
CA GLU A 74 -17.28 11.53 -18.38
C GLU A 74 -18.37 12.14 -19.29
N ARG A 75 -18.03 12.58 -20.51
CA ARG A 75 -19.04 13.07 -21.47
C ARG A 75 -20.04 11.98 -21.87
N VAL A 76 -19.56 10.80 -22.25
CA VAL A 76 -20.43 9.68 -22.64
C VAL A 76 -21.31 9.26 -21.48
N LYS A 77 -20.74 9.21 -20.27
CA LYS A 77 -21.49 8.92 -19.04
C LYS A 77 -22.63 9.93 -18.81
N MET A 78 -22.37 11.23 -18.92
CA MET A 78 -23.40 12.26 -18.81
C MET A 78 -24.48 12.11 -19.90
N GLN A 79 -24.10 11.77 -21.13
CA GLN A 79 -25.06 11.56 -22.22
C GLN A 79 -25.98 10.37 -21.96
N LEU A 80 -25.46 9.27 -21.40
CA LEU A 80 -26.26 8.12 -21.01
C LEU A 80 -27.27 8.49 -19.91
N GLU A 81 -26.82 9.21 -18.89
CA GLU A 81 -27.69 9.69 -17.80
C GLU A 81 -28.81 10.61 -18.34
N GLN A 82 -28.50 11.48 -19.31
CA GLN A 82 -29.49 12.34 -19.96
C GLN A 82 -30.49 11.54 -20.81
N LEU A 83 -30.00 10.56 -21.58
CA LEU A 83 -30.84 9.72 -22.42
C LEU A 83 -31.82 8.90 -21.58
N ASP A 84 -31.35 8.30 -20.49
CA ASP A 84 -32.19 7.55 -19.55
C ASP A 84 -33.31 8.44 -18.97
N ASN A 85 -32.98 9.67 -18.57
CA ASN A 85 -33.98 10.62 -18.09
C ASN A 85 -35.01 11.00 -19.17
N SER A 86 -34.56 11.23 -20.41
CA SER A 86 -35.46 11.55 -21.53
C SER A 86 -36.37 10.38 -21.93
N ASN A 87 -35.88 9.14 -21.87
CA ASN A 87 -36.66 7.94 -22.13
C ASN A 87 -37.72 7.72 -21.03
N ILE A 88 -37.40 8.04 -19.78
CA ILE A 88 -38.35 8.02 -18.67
C ILE A 88 -39.45 9.08 -18.87
N GLU A 89 -39.14 10.26 -19.40
CA GLU A 89 -40.13 11.29 -19.70
C GLU A 89 -41.03 10.93 -20.88
N GLN A 90 -40.48 10.38 -21.97
CA GLN A 90 -41.24 9.92 -23.13
C GLN A 90 -42.19 8.77 -22.78
N SER A 91 -41.74 7.82 -21.93
CA SER A 91 -42.59 6.72 -21.43
C SER A 91 -43.78 7.19 -20.57
N LYS A 92 -43.74 8.41 -20.02
CA LYS A 92 -44.87 9.00 -19.26
C LYS A 92 -45.89 9.71 -20.16
N GLN A 93 -45.51 10.14 -21.36
CA GLN A 93 -46.37 10.84 -22.31
C GLN A 93 -47.16 9.90 -23.25
N GLU A 94 -46.71 8.67 -23.45
CA GLU A 94 -47.34 7.69 -24.37
C GLU A 94 -48.47 6.85 -23.72
N LYS A 95 -49.17 7.37 -22.70
CA LYS A 95 -50.41 6.72 -22.22
C LYS A 95 -51.59 7.13 -23.11
N ILE A 96 -51.76 6.39 -24.20
CA ILE A 96 -53.02 6.36 -24.97
C ILE A 96 -54.06 5.53 -24.17
N PRO A 97 -55.35 5.92 -24.11
CA PRO A 97 -56.37 5.23 -23.30
C PRO A 97 -56.66 3.78 -23.71
N LEU A 98 -56.62 2.90 -22.70
CA LEU A 98 -57.40 1.67 -22.43
C LEU A 98 -57.95 0.85 -23.62
N ASP A 99 -57.41 -0.37 -23.80
CA ASP A 99 -58.11 -1.65 -23.54
C ASP A 99 -57.17 -2.84 -23.86
N GLU A 100 -56.92 -3.72 -22.89
CA GLU A 100 -56.30 -5.09 -22.91
C GLU A 100 -55.34 -5.32 -21.71
N ASP A 101 -55.91 -5.49 -20.51
CA ASP A 101 -55.24 -5.41 -19.20
C ASP A 101 -54.93 -6.76 -18.51
N GLU A 102 -54.62 -7.84 -19.24
CA GLU A 102 -54.32 -9.13 -18.57
C GLU A 102 -53.02 -9.82 -19.03
N SER A 103 -52.54 -9.49 -20.23
CA SER A 103 -51.29 -10.06 -20.78
C SER A 103 -50.03 -9.28 -20.36
N LEU A 104 -50.10 -7.95 -20.29
CA LEU A 104 -48.96 -7.09 -19.97
C LEU A 104 -48.57 -7.11 -18.48
N GLN A 105 -49.54 -7.28 -17.57
CA GLN A 105 -49.31 -7.37 -16.14
C GLN A 105 -48.33 -8.52 -15.80
N ASN A 106 -48.57 -9.68 -16.42
CA ASN A 106 -47.74 -10.88 -16.25
C ASN A 106 -46.32 -10.71 -16.82
N HIS A 107 -46.15 -10.00 -17.93
CA HIS A 107 -44.82 -9.72 -18.48
C HIS A 107 -44.05 -8.75 -17.59
N TYR A 108 -44.72 -7.73 -17.03
CA TYR A 108 -44.08 -6.75 -16.16
C TYR A 108 -43.70 -7.35 -14.80
N GLU A 109 -44.54 -8.21 -14.24
CA GLU A 109 -44.21 -8.99 -13.04
C GLU A 109 -43.02 -9.93 -13.29
N ASN A 110 -42.95 -10.59 -14.45
CA ASN A 110 -41.83 -11.46 -14.83
C ASN A 110 -40.51 -10.70 -15.11
N LEU A 111 -40.57 -9.47 -15.60
CA LEU A 111 -39.40 -8.60 -15.75
C LEU A 111 -38.90 -8.10 -14.39
N ASN A 112 -39.81 -7.81 -13.47
CA ASN A 112 -39.48 -7.31 -12.14
C ASN A 112 -38.94 -8.43 -11.22
N THR A 113 -39.42 -9.67 -11.35
CA THR A 113 -38.85 -10.84 -10.67
C THR A 113 -37.43 -11.14 -11.18
N ASN A 114 -37.20 -11.11 -12.49
CA ASN A 114 -35.86 -11.25 -13.08
C ASN A 114 -34.88 -10.15 -12.64
N SER A 115 -35.35 -8.91 -12.51
CA SER A 115 -34.53 -7.79 -12.03
C SER A 115 -34.17 -7.95 -10.54
N LYS A 116 -35.10 -8.44 -9.71
CA LYS A 116 -34.87 -8.75 -8.29
C LYS A 116 -33.95 -9.98 -8.10
N GLU A 117 -33.98 -10.96 -8.99
CA GLU A 117 -33.05 -12.09 -8.99
C GLU A 117 -31.63 -11.66 -9.36
N LYS A 118 -31.47 -10.89 -10.45
CA LYS A 118 -30.16 -10.33 -10.82
C LYS A 118 -29.57 -9.43 -9.73
N GLY A 119 -30.40 -8.66 -9.03
CA GLY A 119 -29.96 -7.86 -7.89
C GLY A 119 -29.48 -8.70 -6.69
N ARG A 120 -30.11 -9.86 -6.45
CA ARG A 120 -29.68 -10.81 -5.41
C ARG A 120 -28.36 -11.48 -5.76
N ASP A 121 -28.17 -11.89 -7.02
CA ASP A 121 -26.92 -12.50 -7.50
C ASP A 121 -25.73 -11.53 -7.44
N VAL A 122 -25.95 -10.26 -7.79
CA VAL A 122 -24.92 -9.22 -7.69
C VAL A 122 -24.55 -8.94 -6.23
N LYS A 123 -25.54 -8.95 -5.33
CA LYS A 123 -25.31 -8.80 -3.88
C LYS A 123 -24.54 -9.99 -3.30
N GLU A 124 -24.91 -11.20 -3.68
CA GLU A 124 -24.22 -12.43 -3.25
C GLU A 124 -22.78 -12.49 -3.79
N MET A 125 -22.55 -12.04 -5.02
CA MET A 125 -21.20 -11.91 -5.58
C MET A 125 -20.37 -10.84 -4.85
N GLY A 126 -20.98 -9.73 -4.44
CA GLY A 126 -20.37 -8.70 -3.60
C GLY A 126 -19.97 -9.24 -2.22
N ASP A 127 -20.89 -9.94 -1.55
CA ASP A 127 -20.68 -10.53 -0.23
C ASP A 127 -19.61 -11.63 -0.26
N LEU A 128 -19.54 -12.42 -1.34
CA LEU A 128 -18.50 -13.44 -1.53
C LEU A 128 -17.11 -12.81 -1.74
N LYS A 129 -17.06 -11.66 -2.43
CA LYS A 129 -15.82 -10.90 -2.64
C LYS A 129 -15.33 -10.24 -1.35
N GLU A 130 -16.25 -9.73 -0.52
CA GLU A 130 -15.95 -9.20 0.80
C GLU A 130 -15.46 -10.30 1.77
N LYS A 131 -16.10 -11.48 1.77
CA LYS A 131 -15.65 -12.65 2.54
C LYS A 131 -14.25 -13.12 2.10
N LYS A 132 -13.96 -13.13 0.79
CA LYS A 132 -12.62 -13.41 0.26
C LYS A 132 -11.59 -12.37 0.72
N MET A 133 -11.92 -11.07 0.67
CA MET A 133 -11.05 -9.99 1.12
C MET A 133 -10.74 -10.09 2.63
N LYS A 134 -11.73 -10.44 3.45
CA LYS A 134 -11.57 -10.67 4.89
C LYS A 134 -10.78 -11.95 5.21
N GLY A 135 -10.91 -12.99 4.38
CA GLY A 135 -10.12 -14.23 4.46
C GLY A 135 -8.67 -14.08 3.99
N MET A 136 -8.38 -13.08 3.16
CA MET A 136 -7.03 -12.74 2.69
C MET A 136 -6.23 -11.86 3.67
N LYS A 137 -6.60 -11.88 4.96
CA LYS A 137 -5.68 -11.43 6.02
C LYS A 137 -4.41 -12.27 5.91
N MET A 138 -3.35 -11.60 5.46
CA MET A 138 -1.98 -12.08 5.38
C MET A 138 -1.70 -13.07 6.51
N LYS A 139 -1.31 -14.30 6.16
CA LYS A 139 -0.45 -15.10 7.02
C LYS A 139 0.72 -14.18 7.39
N LYS A 140 0.72 -13.65 8.62
CA LYS A 140 1.93 -13.11 9.21
C LYS A 140 2.87 -14.30 9.24
N ASN A 141 3.88 -14.30 8.38
CA ASN A 141 5.00 -15.19 8.59
C ASN A 141 5.62 -14.73 9.91
N ASP A 142 5.41 -15.50 10.97
CA ASP A 142 6.01 -15.32 12.29
C ASP A 142 7.52 -15.63 12.28
N GLU A 143 8.25 -15.16 11.25
CA GLU A 143 9.71 -15.19 11.24
C GLU A 143 10.32 -13.95 11.89
N GLY A 144 9.50 -12.99 12.33
CA GLY A 144 9.94 -11.84 13.12
C GLY A 144 10.03 -12.10 14.64
N CYS A 145 9.40 -13.14 15.17
CA CYS A 145 9.26 -13.29 16.64
C CYS A 145 10.42 -14.08 17.30
N ARG A 146 11.28 -14.75 16.52
CA ARG A 146 12.41 -15.53 17.08
C ARG A 146 13.63 -14.68 17.45
N CYS A 147 13.81 -13.51 16.85
CA CYS A 147 14.96 -12.64 17.11
C CYS A 147 14.69 -11.65 18.26
N PHE A 148 13.45 -11.15 18.39
CA PHE A 148 13.10 -10.20 19.45
C PHE A 148 13.13 -10.87 20.84
N GLY A 149 12.62 -12.11 20.94
CA GLY A 149 12.72 -12.89 22.18
C GLY A 149 14.17 -13.21 22.59
N LYS A 150 15.04 -13.49 21.61
CA LYS A 150 16.49 -13.68 21.87
C LYS A 150 17.16 -12.39 22.33
N PHE A 151 16.80 -11.26 21.72
CA PHE A 151 17.33 -9.95 22.10
C PHE A 151 16.93 -9.56 23.53
N LEU A 152 15.65 -9.71 23.88
CA LEU A 152 15.16 -9.47 25.23
C LEU A 152 15.78 -10.43 26.26
N CYS A 153 15.94 -11.71 25.91
CA CYS A 153 16.59 -12.70 26.78
C CYS A 153 18.06 -12.33 27.02
N CYS A 154 18.80 -11.92 25.99
CA CYS A 154 20.18 -11.45 26.13
C CYS A 154 20.28 -10.20 27.02
N LEU A 155 19.38 -9.22 26.86
CA LEU A 155 19.35 -8.04 27.71
C LEU A 155 19.07 -8.38 29.18
N MET A 156 18.14 -9.30 29.44
CA MET A 156 17.84 -9.75 30.81
C MET A 156 19.03 -10.49 31.44
N ILE A 157 19.72 -11.35 30.67
CA ILE A 157 20.93 -12.04 31.15
C ILE A 157 22.05 -11.03 31.45
N CYS A 158 22.29 -10.07 30.55
CA CYS A 158 23.28 -9.01 30.77
C CYS A 158 22.97 -8.19 32.03
N PHE A 159 21.70 -7.84 32.26
CA PHE A 159 21.28 -7.10 33.44
C PHE A 159 21.54 -7.89 34.73
N VAL A 160 21.22 -9.20 34.75
CA VAL A 160 21.49 -10.06 35.92
C VAL A 160 22.99 -10.18 36.19
N VAL A 161 23.84 -10.34 35.17
CA VAL A 161 25.30 -10.42 35.35
C VAL A 161 25.87 -9.12 35.90
N ILE A 162 25.43 -7.98 35.37
CA ILE A 162 25.85 -6.65 35.86
C ILE A 162 25.38 -6.47 37.31
N PHE A 163 24.13 -6.84 37.61
CA PHE A 163 23.55 -6.70 38.94
C PHE A 163 24.25 -7.60 39.98
N VAL A 164 24.55 -8.85 39.66
CA VAL A 164 25.31 -9.75 40.56
C VAL A 164 26.75 -9.27 40.72
N SER A 165 27.37 -8.74 39.67
CA SER A 165 28.70 -8.13 39.75
C SER A 165 28.68 -6.88 40.64
N PHE A 166 27.62 -6.08 40.58
CA PHE A 166 27.42 -4.93 41.46
C PHE A 166 27.19 -5.36 42.91
N LEU A 167 26.35 -6.36 43.16
CA LEU A 167 26.12 -6.89 44.51
C LEU A 167 27.36 -7.55 45.12
N THR A 168 28.19 -8.22 44.32
CA THR A 168 29.46 -8.81 44.80
C THR A 168 30.54 -7.76 45.03
N GLN A 169 30.53 -6.65 44.29
CA GLN A 169 31.37 -5.47 44.57
C GLN A 169 30.91 -4.76 45.85
N VAL A 170 29.60 -4.53 46.02
CA VAL A 170 29.02 -3.91 47.22
C VAL A 170 29.15 -4.81 48.45
N GLY A 171 29.04 -6.13 48.28
CA GLY A 171 29.29 -7.13 49.32
C GLY A 171 30.74 -7.07 49.81
N ARG A 172 31.71 -7.14 48.88
CA ARG A 172 33.13 -6.95 49.22
C ARG A 172 33.41 -5.59 49.86
N LEU A 173 32.74 -4.51 49.43
CA LEU A 173 32.90 -3.20 50.04
C LEU A 173 32.38 -3.16 51.48
N LYS A 174 31.27 -3.86 51.77
CA LYS A 174 30.72 -4.02 53.13
C LYS A 174 31.60 -4.91 54.02
N ASP A 175 32.22 -5.94 53.45
CA ASP A 175 33.15 -6.81 54.18
C ASP A 175 34.46 -6.10 54.52
N GLN A 176 34.92 -5.19 53.65
CA GLN A 176 36.08 -4.30 53.90
C GLN A 176 35.78 -3.21 54.96
N MET A 177 34.51 -2.86 55.18
CA MET A 177 34.07 -1.91 56.22
C MET A 177 33.74 -2.59 57.56
N LYS A 178 33.86 -3.92 57.65
CA LYS A 178 33.66 -4.70 58.86
C LYS A 178 34.86 -5.60 59.13
N LEU A 179 36.00 -5.03 59.49
CA LEU A 179 36.98 -5.71 60.34
C LEU A 179 37.63 -4.65 61.25
N PRO A 180 38.09 -5.08 62.45
CA PRO A 180 37.83 -4.47 63.77
C PRO A 180 38.37 -3.06 64.00
#